data_AF-N6YTQ8-F1
#
_entry.id   AF-N6YTQ8-F1
#
_cell.length_a   1.000
_cell.length_b   1.000
_cell.length_c   1.000
_cell.angle_alpha   90.00
_cell.angle_beta   90.00
_cell.angle_gamma   90.00
#
_symmetry.space_group_name_H-M   'P 1'
#
loop_
_entity.id
_entity.type
_entity.pdbx_description
1 polymer ?
#
loop_
_entity_poly.entity_id
_entity_poly.type
_entity_poly.pdbx_seq_one_letter_code
_entity_poly.pdbx_strand_id
1 'polypeptide(L)' 'MRILQVCAEIFPLLKTGGLADVAGALPPALRAQGADPRVLLPGFG' A
#
# COMPACT_ATOMS: atom_id res chain seq x y z
N MET A 1 5.65 -14.21 5.36
CA MET A 1 4.61 -13.71 6.29
C MET A 1 3.47 -13.08 5.49
N ARG A 2 2.20 -13.35 5.82
CA ARG A 2 1.04 -12.75 5.12
C ARG A 2 0.67 -11.42 5.78
N ILE A 3 0.55 -10.35 4.98
CA ILE A 3 0.28 -8.99 5.47
C ILE A 3 -0.85 -8.37 4.66
N LEU A 4 -1.83 -7.77 5.34
CA LEU A 4 -2.84 -6.93 4.72
C LEU A 4 -2.61 -5.48 5.14
N GLN A 5 -2.19 -4.64 4.21
CA GLN A 5 -2.04 -3.20 4.42
C GLN A 5 -3.35 -2.51 4.07
N VAL A 6 -3.94 -1.82 5.04
CA VAL A 6 -5.17 -1.03 4.89
C VAL A 6 -4.79 0.43 4.92
N CYS A 7 -5.10 1.18 3.86
CA CYS A 7 -4.78 2.59 3.77
C CYS A 7 -5.85 3.35 2.98
N ALA A 8 -6.02 4.64 3.29
CA ALA A 8 -6.96 5.53 2.59
C ALA A 8 -6.40 6.06 1.27
N GLU A 9 -5.08 5.99 1.06
CA GLU A 9 -4.36 6.55 -0.11
C GLU A 9 -3.28 5.59 -0.59
N ILE A 10 -2.98 5.61 -1.90
CA ILE A 10 -1.84 4.90 -2.50
C ILE A 10 -1.38 5.57 -3.81
N PHE A 11 -0.08 5.72 -4.01
CA PHE A 11 0.45 6.14 -5.31
C PHE A 11 0.51 4.95 -6.29
N PRO A 12 0.13 5.10 -7.57
CA PRO A 12 -0.32 6.32 -8.25
C PRO A 12 -1.85 6.51 -8.27
N LEU A 13 -2.64 5.63 -7.64
CA LEU A 13 -4.09 5.60 -7.80
C LEU A 13 -4.83 6.74 -7.07
N LEU A 14 -4.41 7.07 -5.85
CA LEU A 14 -5.05 8.07 -5.00
C LEU A 14 -4.01 8.70 -4.06
N LYS A 15 -3.70 9.97 -4.30
CA LYS A 15 -2.70 10.73 -3.52
C LYS A 15 -3.24 12.09 -3.12
N THR A 16 -3.34 12.31 -1.82
CA THR A 16 -3.57 13.65 -1.24
C THR A 16 -2.33 14.13 -0.49
N GLY A 17 -1.55 13.22 0.08
CA GLY A 17 -0.35 13.56 0.85
C GLY A 17 0.75 12.49 0.85
N GLY A 18 1.59 12.53 1.88
CA GLY A 18 2.74 11.62 2.04
C GLY A 18 2.36 10.18 2.39
N LEU A 19 1.14 9.94 2.88
CA LEU A 19 0.63 8.59 3.13
C LEU A 19 0.67 7.72 1.85
N ALA A 20 0.27 8.29 0.71
CA ALA A 20 0.25 7.59 -0.57
C ALA A 20 1.63 7.09 -1.00
N ASP A 21 2.69 7.84 -0.69
CA ASP A 21 4.07 7.48 -1.05
C ASP A 21 4.55 6.28 -0.24
N VAL A 22 4.31 6.32 1.08
CA VAL A 22 4.65 5.20 1.98
C VAL A 22 3.81 3.98 1.62
N ALA A 23 2.51 4.17 1.38
CA ALA A 23 1.60 3.08 1.05
C ALA A 23 1.97 2.37 -0.26
N GLY A 24 2.50 3.11 -1.24
CA GLY A 24 2.99 2.56 -2.50
C GLY A 24 4.37 1.90 -2.38
N ALA A 25 5.28 2.46 -1.57
CA ALA A 25 6.66 2.00 -1.44
C ALA A 25 6.83 0.78 -0.51
N LEU A 26 5.97 0.63 0.50
CA LEU A 26 6.10 -0.43 1.51
C LEU A 26 5.87 -1.85 0.98
N PRO A 27 4.84 -2.15 0.15
CA PRO A 27 4.62 -3.52 -0.33
C PRO A 27 5.78 -4.09 -1.15
N PRO A 28 6.41 -3.36 -2.10
CA PRO A 28 7.64 -3.82 -2.76
C PRO A 28 8.78 -4.11 -1.78
N ALA A 29 9.00 -3.26 -0.78
CA ALA A 29 10.05 -3.46 0.23
C ALA A 29 9.80 -4.72 1.08
N LEU A 30 8.55 -4.96 1.48
CA LEU A 30 8.16 -6.17 2.20
C LEU A 30 8.30 -7.44 1.34
N ARG A 31 7.99 -7.36 0.04
CA ARG A 31 8.22 -8.47 -0.90
C ARG A 31 9.70 -8.82 -1.02
N ALA A 32 10.59 -7.82 -1.05
CA ALA A 32 12.03 -8.04 -1.05
C ALA A 32 12.53 -8.79 0.20
N GLN A 33 11.77 -8.75 1.30
CA GLN A 33 12.05 -9.48 2.54
C GLN A 33 11.29 -10.82 2.66
N GLY A 34 10.69 -11.32 1.57
CA GLY A 34 9.98 -12.60 1.55
C GLY A 34 8.57 -12.59 2.18
N ALA A 35 7.97 -11.40 2.34
CA ALA A 35 6.57 -11.30 2.74
C ALA A 35 5.61 -11.40 1.53
N ASP A 36 4.35 -11.72 1.82
CA ASP A 36 3.22 -11.70 0.89
C ASP A 36 2.25 -10.58 1.29
N PRO A 37 2.54 -9.32 0.91
CA PRO A 37 1.67 -8.18 1.20
C PRO A 37 0.57 -8.02 0.16
N ARG A 38 -0.63 -7.71 0.64
CA ARG A 38 -1.77 -7.24 -0.15
C ARG A 38 -2.20 -5.86 0.35
N VAL A 39 -2.78 -5.06 -0.54
CA VAL A 39 -3.26 -3.72 -0.22
C VAL A 39 -4.78 -3.69 -0.36
N LEU A 40 -5.46 -3.11 0.63
CA LEU A 40 -6.88 -2.79 0.60
C LEU A 40 -7.05 -1.27 0.62
N LEU A 41 -7.79 -0.75 -0.37
CA LEU A 41 -8.23 0.63 -0.43
C LEU A 41 -9.76 0.70 -0.46
N PRO A 42 -10.35 1.81 0.03
CA PRO A 42 -11.75 2.11 -0.24
C PRO A 42 -12.00 2.20 -1.76
N GLY A 43 -13.13 1.67 -2.22
CA GLY A 43 -13.62 1.90 -3.58
C GLY A 43 -14.27 3.28 -3.64
N PHE A 44 -13.54 4.29 -4.10
CA PHE A 44 -13.98 5.69 -4.03
C PHE A 44 -15.10 6.10 -5.00
N GLY A 45 -15.53 5.22 -5.90
CA GLY A 45 -16.70 5.44 -6.78
C GLY A 45 -16.42 6.37 -7.94
#